data_AF-A0AAD1UHV5-F1
#
_entry.id   AF-A0AAD1UHV5-F1
#
_cell.length_a   1.000
_cell.length_b   1.000
_cell.length_c   1.000
_cell.angle_alpha   90.00
_cell.angle_beta   90.00
_cell.angle_gamma   90.00
#
_symmetry.space_group_name_H-M   'P 1'
#
loop_
_entity.id
_entity.type
_entity.pdbx_description
1 polymer ?
#
loop_
_entity_poly.entity_id
_entity_poly.type
_entity_poly.pdbx_seq_one_letter_code
_entity_poly.pdbx_strand_id
1 'polypeptide(L)'
;MTQKVMLRCMSGDMAEKVDMGLMVLVSMMQIMGMMIAMGYLVVMERVMNQMMIDKALQQSCEDLRKNNKNMKKEIKKLKKKNKFQEEDIKRLEERKYFNEEKKIGKKEISEISSLKQKINSLNQQNNSLKQNNKALNKKVNAFQEESTSFSQKINSLKIENRTLVDKMEDLYIKIHSLSQESDREKQRIISYKNTINQLKSNSNATSTATFQKTIQNLKNTVNSHKEAINELNQKVKNQSNTLTQQISKITAYKEESKIIKKEREQEKKKLEKADKYLIDLKGQSSKIELLKSCLRDDFNKIQELKRLLSIEKSKAKEAQVIAATNYELLQNQGLILDLSQDLSKALEENQALKSLFDQNDSPKNSSLKSLITKLQLKISALEKLSTNPPSSPTSLSLQSLQTQIAKIKSYLECPIYFDEIQSPVICPSGHTIDQKTYKELFKNKMSDPFSGEKLNKKVIVNRFMVAVKEILQSENAQNHEEEKEDTKKSE
;
A
#
# COMPACT_ATOMS: atom_id res chain seq x y z
N MET A 1 -93.77 67.20 125.41
CA MET A 1 -95.09 67.27 124.75
C MET A 1 -95.45 65.84 124.38
N THR A 2 -96.36 65.11 125.03
CA THR A 2 -97.50 65.44 125.91
C THR A 2 -97.60 64.28 126.92
N GLN A 3 -97.14 64.43 128.17
CA GLN A 3 -97.93 64.75 129.38
C GLN A 3 -99.07 63.75 129.65
N LYS A 4 -99.00 62.90 130.69
CA LYS A 4 -99.05 63.14 132.16
C LYS A 4 -100.48 63.20 132.70
N VAL A 5 -100.60 62.81 133.98
CA VAL A 5 -101.72 62.88 134.95
C VAL A 5 -102.47 61.54 135.01
N MET A 6 -102.51 60.78 136.12
CA MET A 6 -102.95 61.06 137.50
C MET A 6 -102.50 59.85 138.38
N LEU A 7 -101.83 59.94 139.55
CA LEU A 7 -102.41 60.09 140.91
C LEU A 7 -103.74 59.31 141.09
N ARG A 8 -104.02 58.45 142.09
CA ARG A 8 -103.57 58.36 143.50
C ARG A 8 -104.25 57.12 144.14
N CYS A 9 -103.63 56.56 145.20
CA CYS A 9 -104.18 55.73 146.30
C CYS A 9 -103.82 54.22 146.32
N MET A 10 -103.37 53.80 147.52
CA MET A 10 -103.13 52.43 148.04
C MET A 10 -101.79 51.80 147.62
N SER A 11 -101.01 51.10 148.43
CA SER A 11 -100.88 50.86 149.88
C SER A 11 -99.68 49.90 150.01
N GLY A 12 -98.75 50.15 150.93
CA GLY A 12 -97.94 49.09 151.57
C GLY A 12 -96.73 48.51 150.82
N ASP A 13 -95.55 48.70 151.43
CA ASP A 13 -94.42 47.77 151.55
C ASP A 13 -94.32 46.60 150.55
N MET A 14 -93.34 46.65 149.64
CA MET A 14 -92.61 45.52 149.00
C MET A 14 -91.81 45.96 147.74
N ALA A 15 -91.03 47.06 147.79
CA ALA A 15 -90.35 47.60 146.60
C ALA A 15 -88.83 47.78 146.70
N GLU A 16 -88.18 47.35 147.78
CA GLU A 16 -86.73 47.57 147.98
C GLU A 16 -85.86 46.34 147.62
N LYS A 17 -86.47 45.20 147.30
CA LYS A 17 -85.78 43.97 146.83
C LYS A 17 -85.83 43.74 145.32
N VAL A 18 -86.49 44.61 144.57
CA VAL A 18 -86.58 44.54 143.09
C VAL A 18 -85.46 45.37 142.42
N ASP A 19 -84.92 46.38 143.10
CA ASP A 19 -83.98 47.35 142.49
C ASP A 19 -82.54 46.82 142.35
N MET A 20 -82.10 45.96 143.28
CA MET A 20 -80.77 45.33 143.22
C MET A 20 -80.73 44.18 142.19
N GLY A 21 -81.86 43.48 141.97
CA GLY A 21 -82.01 42.49 140.90
C GLY A 21 -81.99 43.13 139.51
N LEU A 22 -82.56 44.34 139.37
CA LEU A 22 -82.57 45.09 138.12
C LEU A 22 -81.18 45.64 137.75
N MET A 23 -80.41 46.13 138.72
CA MET A 23 -79.02 46.57 138.47
C MET A 23 -78.08 45.41 138.10
N VAL A 24 -78.25 44.23 138.69
CA VAL A 24 -77.51 43.02 138.31
C VAL A 24 -77.91 42.55 136.90
N LEU A 25 -79.19 42.62 136.55
CA LEU A 25 -79.69 42.32 135.19
C LEU A 25 -79.17 43.32 134.16
N VAL A 26 -79.17 44.61 134.45
CA VAL A 26 -78.63 45.65 133.53
C VAL A 26 -77.13 45.49 133.36
N SER A 27 -76.39 45.18 134.42
CA SER A 27 -74.94 44.92 134.35
C SER A 27 -74.64 43.61 133.61
N MET A 28 -75.42 42.54 133.82
CA MET A 28 -75.33 41.32 133.03
C MET A 28 -75.67 41.56 131.57
N MET A 29 -76.70 42.37 131.26
CA MET A 29 -77.05 42.70 129.88
C MET A 29 -75.99 43.58 129.20
N GLN A 30 -75.33 44.49 129.94
CA GLN A 30 -74.20 45.26 129.42
C GLN A 30 -72.95 44.39 129.22
N ILE A 31 -72.63 43.50 130.16
CA ILE A 31 -71.52 42.54 130.02
C ILE A 31 -71.79 41.57 128.87
N MET A 32 -73.02 41.06 128.75
CA MET A 32 -73.43 40.18 127.66
C MET A 32 -73.43 40.93 126.33
N GLY A 33 -73.86 42.19 126.30
CA GLY A 33 -73.76 43.07 125.14
C GLY A 33 -72.31 43.34 124.71
N MET A 34 -71.39 43.58 125.64
CA MET A 34 -69.95 43.74 125.37
C MET A 34 -69.31 42.42 124.94
N MET A 35 -69.67 41.28 125.55
CA MET A 35 -69.20 39.96 125.11
C MET A 35 -69.69 39.60 123.71
N ILE A 36 -70.95 39.93 123.39
CA ILE A 36 -71.51 39.78 122.05
C ILE A 36 -70.76 40.69 121.07
N ALA A 37 -70.58 41.98 121.39
CA ALA A 37 -69.86 42.92 120.54
C ALA A 37 -68.38 42.55 120.34
N MET A 38 -67.70 42.07 121.39
CA MET A 38 -66.33 41.59 121.34
C MET A 38 -66.23 40.27 120.56
N GLY A 39 -67.21 39.38 120.71
CA GLY A 39 -67.36 38.19 119.87
C GLY A 39 -67.54 38.56 118.39
N TYR A 40 -68.39 39.54 118.08
CA TYR A 40 -68.56 40.07 116.73
C TYR A 40 -67.27 40.71 116.18
N LEU A 41 -66.53 41.48 117.00
CA LEU A 41 -65.24 42.06 116.62
C LEU A 41 -64.19 40.99 116.32
N VAL A 42 -64.05 39.97 117.18
CA VAL A 42 -63.13 38.84 116.95
C VAL A 42 -63.52 38.05 115.71
N VAL A 43 -64.82 37.84 115.48
CA VAL A 43 -65.32 37.18 114.27
C VAL A 43 -65.03 38.04 113.03
N MET A 44 -65.28 39.35 113.07
CA MET A 44 -65.01 40.26 111.96
C MET A 44 -63.52 40.39 111.66
N GLU A 45 -62.66 40.42 112.67
CA GLU A 45 -61.21 40.42 112.52
C GLU A 45 -60.72 39.10 111.90
N ARG A 46 -61.23 37.95 112.36
CA ARG A 46 -60.94 36.65 111.72
C ARG A 46 -61.42 36.60 110.28
N VAL A 47 -62.62 37.10 109.99
CA VAL A 47 -63.17 37.15 108.63
C VAL A 47 -62.36 38.09 107.74
N MET A 48 -61.93 39.25 108.25
CA MET A 48 -61.11 40.20 107.50
C MET A 48 -59.69 39.66 107.25
N ASN A 49 -59.09 39.02 108.25
CA ASN A 49 -57.80 38.33 108.10
C ASN A 49 -57.92 37.17 107.09
N GLN A 50 -58.98 36.37 107.17
CA GLN A 50 -59.23 35.30 106.19
C GLN A 50 -59.43 35.87 104.79
N MET A 51 -60.18 36.97 104.64
CA MET A 51 -60.39 37.63 103.35
C MET A 51 -59.09 38.22 102.78
N MET A 52 -58.23 38.80 103.63
CA MET A 52 -56.90 39.27 103.21
C MET A 52 -55.99 38.11 102.80
N ILE A 53 -56.03 36.99 103.53
CA ILE A 53 -55.33 35.75 103.17
C ILE A 53 -55.85 35.21 101.83
N ASP A 54 -57.16 35.11 101.65
CA ASP A 54 -57.78 34.61 100.42
C ASP A 54 -57.46 35.51 99.23
N LYS A 55 -57.45 36.83 99.42
CA LYS A 55 -57.04 37.79 98.38
C LYS A 55 -55.56 37.66 98.03
N ALA A 56 -54.69 37.47 99.03
CA ALA A 56 -53.27 37.22 98.80
C ALA A 56 -53.02 35.88 98.09
N LEU A 57 -53.77 34.83 98.47
CA LEU A 57 -53.73 33.52 97.81
C LEU A 57 -54.26 33.59 96.37
N GLN A 58 -55.33 34.33 96.12
CA GLN A 58 -55.86 34.54 94.78
C GLN A 58 -54.84 35.28 93.90
N GLN A 59 -54.25 36.36 94.40
CA GLN A 59 -53.20 37.10 93.70
C GLN A 59 -52.00 36.19 93.39
N SER A 60 -51.52 35.44 94.38
CA SER A 60 -50.44 34.45 94.20
C SER A 60 -50.80 33.38 93.15
N CYS A 61 -52.03 32.87 93.17
CA CYS A 61 -52.51 31.92 92.16
C CYS A 61 -52.57 32.54 90.75
N GLU A 62 -52.97 33.80 90.63
CA GLU A 62 -52.97 34.52 89.35
C GLU A 62 -51.56 34.74 88.81
N ASP A 63 -50.63 35.12 89.67
CA ASP A 63 -49.22 35.32 89.31
C ASP A 63 -48.56 33.99 88.91
N LEU A 64 -48.83 32.91 89.66
CA LEU A 64 -48.43 31.55 89.27
C LEU A 64 -49.04 31.12 87.94
N ARG A 65 -50.30 31.45 87.66
CA ARG A 65 -50.95 31.17 86.36
C ARG A 65 -50.31 31.96 85.23
N LYS A 66 -50.03 33.25 85.42
CA LYS A 66 -49.33 34.10 84.43
C LYS A 66 -47.93 33.56 84.17
N ASN A 67 -47.19 33.20 85.22
CA ASN A 67 -45.86 32.63 85.10
C ASN A 67 -45.88 31.29 84.35
N ASN A 68 -46.80 30.38 84.69
CA ASN A 68 -47.00 29.12 83.97
C ASN A 68 -47.36 29.34 82.48
N LYS A 69 -48.20 30.33 82.17
CA LYS A 69 -48.50 30.70 80.77
C LYS A 69 -47.26 31.21 80.04
N ASN A 70 -46.42 32.01 80.70
CA ASN A 70 -45.17 32.52 80.13
C ASN A 70 -44.15 31.40 79.91
N MET A 71 -43.91 30.54 80.90
CA MET A 71 -43.04 29.37 80.77
C MET A 71 -43.50 28.44 79.65
N LYS A 72 -44.81 28.19 79.50
CA LYS A 72 -45.34 27.41 78.36
C LYS A 72 -45.04 28.06 77.01
N LYS A 73 -45.10 29.39 76.92
CA LYS A 73 -44.74 30.12 75.69
C LYS A 73 -43.23 30.00 75.41
N GLU A 74 -42.38 30.13 76.43
CA GLU A 74 -40.93 29.95 76.29
C GLU A 74 -40.56 28.54 75.88
N ILE A 75 -41.14 27.51 76.50
CA ILE A 75 -40.95 26.12 76.10
C ILE A 75 -41.34 25.91 74.64
N LYS A 76 -42.47 26.49 74.18
CA LYS A 76 -42.86 26.42 72.77
C LYS A 76 -41.85 27.12 71.85
N LYS A 77 -41.32 28.28 72.25
CA LYS A 77 -40.27 29.00 71.49
C LYS A 77 -38.99 28.18 71.42
N LEU A 78 -38.54 27.60 72.53
CA LEU A 78 -37.35 26.76 72.60
C LEU A 78 -37.50 25.49 71.77
N LYS A 79 -38.66 24.81 71.82
CA LYS A 79 -38.93 23.64 70.97
C LYS A 79 -38.84 23.98 69.47
N LYS A 80 -39.36 25.14 69.04
CA LYS A 80 -39.22 25.59 67.65
C LYS A 80 -37.76 25.87 67.28
N LYS A 81 -37.00 26.52 68.16
CA LYS A 81 -35.55 26.77 67.96
C LYS A 81 -34.77 25.46 67.86
N ASN A 82 -35.03 24.51 68.74
CA ASN A 82 -34.35 23.21 68.73
C ASN A 82 -34.64 22.43 67.45
N LYS A 83 -35.89 22.42 67.00
CA LYS A 83 -36.26 21.79 65.72
C LYS A 83 -35.54 22.42 64.53
N PHE A 84 -35.43 23.75 64.50
CA PHE A 84 -34.68 24.46 63.45
C PHE A 84 -33.18 24.12 63.50
N GLN A 85 -32.60 24.04 64.69
CA GLN A 85 -31.20 23.63 64.87
C GLN A 85 -30.95 22.18 64.45
N GLU A 86 -31.87 21.26 64.76
CA GLU A 86 -31.81 19.87 64.30
C GLU A 86 -31.84 19.78 62.76
N GLU A 87 -32.71 20.56 62.10
CA GLU A 87 -32.76 20.65 60.64
C GLU A 87 -31.48 21.26 60.04
N ASP A 88 -30.88 22.26 60.68
CA ASP A 88 -29.62 22.85 60.26
C ASP A 88 -28.43 21.90 60.43
N ILE A 89 -28.36 21.16 61.54
CA ILE A 89 -27.36 20.12 61.76
C ILE A 89 -27.46 19.05 60.68
N LYS A 90 -28.68 18.56 60.40
CA LYS A 90 -28.90 17.58 59.33
C LYS A 90 -28.43 18.10 57.96
N ARG A 91 -28.75 19.35 57.63
CA ARG A 91 -28.28 19.99 56.38
C ARG A 91 -26.75 20.14 56.34
N LEU A 92 -26.10 20.40 57.47
CA LEU A 92 -24.64 20.49 57.56
C LEU A 92 -23.97 19.12 57.41
N GLU A 93 -24.55 18.06 57.99
CA GLU A 93 -24.09 16.69 57.81
C GLU A 93 -24.18 16.26 56.35
N GLU A 94 -25.34 16.47 55.69
CA GLU A 94 -25.52 16.19 54.26
C GLU A 94 -24.50 16.96 53.39
N ARG A 95 -24.24 18.24 53.69
CA ARG A 95 -23.19 19.02 53.01
C ARG A 95 -21.79 18.48 53.24
N LYS A 96 -21.50 17.98 54.44
CA LYS A 96 -20.20 17.39 54.77
C LYS A 96 -19.96 16.13 53.94
N TYR A 97 -20.94 15.21 53.90
CA TYR A 97 -20.89 14.01 53.07
C TYR A 97 -20.71 14.35 51.58
N PHE A 98 -21.50 15.28 51.04
CA PHE A 98 -21.36 15.72 49.64
C PHE A 98 -19.97 16.29 49.32
N ASN A 99 -19.38 17.06 50.23
CA ASN A 99 -18.04 17.61 50.04
C ASN A 99 -16.94 16.54 50.08
N GLU A 100 -17.09 15.51 50.92
CA GLU A 100 -16.19 14.36 50.98
C GLU A 100 -16.28 13.53 49.69
N GLU A 101 -17.48 13.23 49.19
CA GLU A 101 -17.69 12.58 47.88
C GLU A 101 -17.07 13.39 46.74
N LYS A 102 -17.28 14.71 46.73
CA LYS A 102 -16.67 15.61 45.73
C LYS A 102 -15.15 15.59 45.78
N LYS A 103 -14.55 15.46 46.98
CA LYS A 103 -13.09 15.37 47.15
C LYS A 103 -12.57 14.04 46.62
N ILE A 104 -13.27 12.94 46.90
CA ILE A 104 -12.94 11.60 46.38
C ILE A 104 -13.03 11.61 44.84
N GLY A 105 -14.14 12.08 44.27
CA GLY A 105 -14.32 12.15 42.81
C GLY A 105 -13.26 13.00 42.10
N LYS A 106 -12.82 14.11 42.70
CA LYS A 106 -11.69 14.90 42.17
C LYS A 106 -10.38 14.11 42.15
N LYS A 107 -10.11 13.33 43.19
CA LYS A 107 -8.90 12.50 43.28
C LYS A 107 -8.92 11.40 42.21
N GLU A 108 -10.04 10.71 42.07
CA GLU A 108 -10.23 9.66 41.05
C GLU A 108 -10.08 10.21 39.63
N ILE A 109 -10.65 11.37 39.32
CA ILE A 109 -10.48 12.03 38.01
C ILE A 109 -9.00 12.34 37.72
N SER A 110 -8.25 12.78 38.73
CA SER A 110 -6.82 13.06 38.56
C SER A 110 -5.99 11.78 38.30
N GLU A 111 -6.32 10.68 39.00
CA GLU A 111 -5.68 9.38 38.78
C GLU A 111 -6.02 8.80 37.41
N ILE A 112 -7.29 8.87 36.98
CA ILE A 112 -7.72 8.45 35.64
C ILE A 112 -6.98 9.25 34.56
N SER A 113 -6.81 10.56 34.74
CA SER A 113 -6.07 11.40 33.80
C SER A 113 -4.60 10.97 33.70
N SER A 114 -3.95 10.70 34.84
CA SER A 114 -2.57 10.20 34.88
C SER A 114 -2.42 8.82 34.22
N LEU A 115 -3.33 7.90 34.50
CA LEU A 115 -3.36 6.58 33.88
C LEU A 115 -3.56 6.67 32.36
N LYS A 116 -4.44 7.56 31.89
CA LYS A 116 -4.65 7.80 30.46
C LYS A 116 -3.39 8.31 29.77
N GLN A 117 -2.64 9.21 30.40
CA GLN A 117 -1.34 9.66 29.88
C GLN A 117 -0.32 8.51 29.81
N LYS A 118 -0.25 7.67 30.85
CA LYS A 118 0.63 6.49 30.86
C LYS A 118 0.28 5.49 29.75
N ILE A 119 -1.01 5.21 29.54
CA ILE A 119 -1.50 4.34 28.45
C ILE A 119 -1.07 4.89 27.09
N ASN A 120 -1.23 6.21 26.86
CA ASN A 120 -0.82 6.85 25.62
C ASN A 120 0.71 6.72 25.38
N SER A 121 1.52 6.94 26.42
CA SER A 121 2.97 6.78 26.34
C SER A 121 3.38 5.33 26.02
N LEU A 122 2.73 4.33 26.65
CA LEU A 122 3.00 2.92 26.38
C LEU A 122 2.60 2.53 24.95
N ASN A 123 1.47 3.05 24.44
CA ASN A 123 1.04 2.81 23.06
C ASN A 123 2.04 3.39 22.05
N GLN A 124 2.59 4.58 22.31
CA GLN A 124 3.65 5.16 21.47
C GLN A 124 4.90 4.28 21.46
N GLN A 125 5.37 3.83 22.64
CA GLN A 125 6.51 2.92 22.75
C GLN A 125 6.27 1.60 21.99
N ASN A 126 5.08 1.01 22.12
CA ASN A 126 4.73 -0.23 21.42
C ASN A 126 4.73 -0.05 19.89
N ASN A 127 4.25 1.10 19.40
CA ASN A 127 4.30 1.41 17.98
C ASN A 127 5.74 1.56 17.46
N SER A 128 6.62 2.23 18.21
CA SER A 128 8.05 2.32 17.88
C SER A 128 8.72 0.95 17.87
N LEU A 129 8.43 0.07 18.84
CA LEU A 129 8.94 -1.30 18.87
C LEU A 129 8.48 -2.12 17.66
N LYS A 130 7.20 -2.02 17.27
CA LYS A 130 6.68 -2.66 16.06
C LYS A 130 7.40 -2.19 14.79
N GLN A 131 7.71 -0.91 14.68
CA GLN A 131 8.47 -0.36 13.55
C GLN A 131 9.91 -0.88 13.52
N ASN A 132 10.59 -0.90 14.68
CA ASN A 132 11.93 -1.44 14.81
C ASN A 132 12.00 -2.93 14.43
N ASN A 133 11.04 -3.75 14.87
CA ASN A 133 10.95 -5.16 14.49
C ASN A 133 10.76 -5.34 12.97
N LYS A 134 9.91 -4.52 12.33
CA LYS A 134 9.77 -4.54 10.87
C LYS A 134 11.09 -4.19 10.16
N ALA A 135 11.82 -3.20 10.65
CA ALA A 135 13.12 -2.83 10.07
C ALA A 135 14.18 -3.92 10.28
N LEU A 136 14.19 -4.58 11.44
CA LEU A 136 15.10 -5.68 11.74
C LEU A 136 14.84 -6.88 10.83
N ASN A 137 13.57 -7.28 10.63
CA ASN A 137 13.21 -8.38 9.73
C ASN A 137 13.66 -8.11 8.29
N LYS A 138 13.54 -6.86 7.80
CA LYS A 138 14.06 -6.49 6.47
C LYS A 138 15.58 -6.70 6.36
N LYS A 139 16.34 -6.35 7.41
CA LYS A 139 17.80 -6.57 7.45
C LYS A 139 18.15 -8.06 7.48
N VAL A 140 17.42 -8.87 8.25
CA VAL A 140 17.63 -10.32 8.32
C VAL A 140 17.41 -10.97 6.94
N ASN A 141 16.35 -10.60 6.24
CA ASN A 141 16.08 -11.12 4.89
C ASN A 141 17.18 -10.73 3.90
N ALA A 142 17.63 -9.47 3.93
CA ALA A 142 18.71 -9.01 3.05
C ALA A 142 20.03 -9.79 3.28
N PHE A 143 20.39 -10.06 4.55
CA PHE A 143 21.56 -10.90 4.86
C PHE A 143 21.38 -12.36 4.43
N GLN A 144 20.17 -12.90 4.50
CA GLN A 144 19.89 -14.26 4.03
C GLN A 144 20.04 -14.38 2.50
N GLU A 145 19.58 -13.37 1.76
CA GLU A 145 19.77 -13.26 0.31
C GLU A 145 21.27 -13.16 -0.06
N GLU A 146 22.03 -12.32 0.65
CA GLU A 146 23.48 -12.17 0.46
C GLU A 146 24.24 -13.47 0.73
N SER A 147 23.90 -14.17 1.83
CA SER A 147 24.47 -15.48 2.18
C SER A 147 24.20 -16.53 1.09
N THR A 148 22.99 -16.53 0.54
CA THR A 148 22.61 -17.43 -0.56
C THR A 148 23.42 -17.15 -1.83
N SER A 149 23.61 -15.86 -2.17
CA SER A 149 24.44 -15.44 -3.31
C SER A 149 25.91 -15.85 -3.14
N PHE A 150 26.49 -15.68 -1.95
CA PHE A 150 27.85 -16.14 -1.67
C PHE A 150 28.00 -17.66 -1.77
N SER A 151 27.03 -18.41 -1.27
CA SER A 151 27.00 -19.88 -1.39
C SER A 151 27.01 -20.33 -2.86
N GLN A 152 26.19 -19.70 -3.70
CA GLN A 152 26.17 -19.96 -5.14
C GLN A 152 27.53 -19.66 -5.79
N LYS A 153 28.15 -18.52 -5.46
CA LYS A 153 29.48 -18.15 -5.98
C LYS A 153 30.58 -19.13 -5.58
N ILE A 154 30.56 -19.62 -4.33
CA ILE A 154 31.49 -20.65 -3.85
C ILE A 154 31.33 -21.95 -4.66
N ASN A 155 30.10 -22.36 -4.95
CA ASN A 155 29.83 -23.54 -5.75
C ASN A 155 30.34 -23.38 -7.19
N SER A 156 30.12 -22.24 -7.84
CA SER A 156 30.65 -21.96 -9.18
C SER A 156 32.18 -22.04 -9.22
N LEU A 157 32.87 -21.43 -8.24
CA LEU A 157 34.33 -21.47 -8.14
C LEU A 157 34.85 -22.90 -7.90
N LYS A 158 34.13 -23.70 -7.11
CA LYS A 158 34.48 -25.11 -6.87
C LYS A 158 34.38 -25.95 -8.14
N ILE A 159 33.39 -25.67 -8.99
CA ILE A 159 33.24 -26.34 -10.30
C ILE A 159 34.38 -25.92 -11.23
N GLU A 160 34.65 -24.62 -11.35
CA GLU A 160 35.75 -24.10 -12.19
C GLU A 160 37.11 -24.71 -11.80
N ASN A 161 37.39 -24.81 -10.49
CA ASN A 161 38.63 -25.41 -10.01
C ASN A 161 38.75 -26.89 -10.35
N ARG A 162 37.66 -27.67 -10.31
CA ARG A 162 37.66 -29.06 -10.77
C ARG A 162 37.99 -29.16 -12.26
N THR A 163 37.36 -28.34 -13.09
CA THR A 163 37.64 -28.31 -14.54
C THR A 163 39.09 -27.95 -14.84
N LEU A 164 39.72 -27.07 -14.06
CA LEU A 164 41.13 -26.74 -14.22
C LEU A 164 42.05 -27.91 -13.85
N VAL A 165 41.72 -28.65 -12.78
CA VAL A 165 42.44 -29.86 -12.37
C VAL A 165 42.36 -30.92 -13.47
N ASP A 166 41.18 -31.16 -14.04
CA ASP A 166 41.00 -32.14 -15.13
C ASP A 166 41.87 -31.77 -16.35
N LYS A 167 41.90 -30.49 -16.73
CA LYS A 167 42.76 -30.00 -17.83
C LYS A 167 44.26 -30.15 -17.54
N MET A 168 44.69 -30.03 -16.28
CA MET A 168 46.09 -30.24 -15.90
C MET A 168 46.47 -31.72 -16.04
N GLU A 169 45.59 -32.63 -15.64
CA GLU A 169 45.80 -34.08 -15.79
C GLU A 169 45.92 -34.48 -17.26
N ASP A 170 45.03 -33.98 -18.13
CA ASP A 170 45.09 -34.21 -19.58
C ASP A 170 46.43 -33.75 -20.19
N LEU A 171 46.90 -32.56 -19.79
CA LEU A 171 48.18 -32.01 -20.24
C LEU A 171 49.35 -32.88 -19.74
N TYR A 172 49.29 -33.36 -18.51
CA TYR A 172 50.30 -34.24 -17.94
C TYR A 172 50.42 -35.56 -18.72
N ILE A 173 49.29 -36.20 -19.03
CA ILE A 173 49.23 -37.40 -19.87
C ILE A 173 49.84 -37.13 -21.25
N LYS A 174 49.49 -36.00 -21.88
CA LYS A 174 50.00 -35.63 -23.21
C LYS A 174 51.52 -35.42 -23.21
N ILE A 175 52.07 -34.76 -22.19
CA ILE A 175 53.52 -34.58 -22.04
C ILE A 175 54.23 -35.93 -21.90
N HIS A 176 53.67 -36.84 -21.10
CA HIS A 176 54.25 -38.16 -20.91
C HIS A 176 54.29 -38.97 -22.22
N SER A 177 53.21 -38.95 -23.00
CA SER A 177 53.13 -39.60 -24.31
C SER A 177 54.19 -39.05 -25.29
N LEU A 178 54.32 -37.73 -25.40
CA LEU A 178 55.32 -37.08 -26.25
C LEU A 178 56.75 -37.41 -25.82
N SER A 179 57.00 -37.54 -24.51
CA SER A 179 58.31 -37.96 -23.99
C SER A 179 58.67 -39.37 -24.45
N GLN A 180 57.72 -40.32 -24.38
CA GLN A 180 57.96 -41.69 -24.85
C GLN A 180 58.21 -41.74 -26.37
N GLU A 181 57.49 -40.93 -27.14
CA GLU A 181 57.70 -40.83 -28.59
C GLU A 181 59.09 -40.27 -28.93
N SER A 182 59.55 -39.24 -28.20
CA SER A 182 60.91 -38.70 -28.33
C SER A 182 61.98 -39.78 -28.09
N ASP A 183 61.81 -40.60 -27.06
CA ASP A 183 62.78 -41.66 -26.74
C ASP A 183 62.79 -42.78 -27.79
N ARG A 184 61.62 -43.15 -28.35
CA ARG A 184 61.55 -44.10 -29.47
C ARG A 184 62.32 -43.56 -30.69
N GLU A 185 62.17 -42.28 -31.00
CA GLU A 185 62.86 -41.68 -32.15
C GLU A 185 64.38 -41.61 -31.93
N LYS A 186 64.84 -41.31 -30.70
CA LYS A 186 66.27 -41.42 -30.34
C LYS A 186 66.83 -42.82 -30.60
N GLN A 187 66.08 -43.87 -30.25
CA GLN A 187 66.51 -45.26 -30.50
C GLN A 187 66.58 -45.59 -32.00
N ARG A 188 65.64 -45.08 -32.81
CA ARG A 188 65.69 -45.23 -34.27
C ARG A 188 66.93 -44.57 -34.86
N ILE A 189 67.28 -43.37 -34.40
CA ILE A 189 68.50 -42.65 -34.82
C ILE A 189 69.76 -43.49 -34.50
N ILE A 190 69.85 -44.08 -33.31
CA ILE A 190 70.97 -44.94 -32.92
C ILE A 190 71.07 -46.15 -33.86
N SER A 191 69.95 -46.82 -34.14
CA SER A 191 69.89 -47.95 -35.07
C SER A 191 70.38 -47.57 -36.47
N TYR A 192 69.88 -46.46 -37.03
CA TYR A 192 70.32 -45.96 -38.33
C TYR A 192 71.82 -45.66 -38.37
N LYS A 193 72.36 -45.07 -37.30
CA LYS A 193 73.80 -44.80 -37.18
C LYS A 193 74.63 -46.09 -37.23
N ASN A 194 74.18 -47.15 -36.56
CA ASN A 194 74.85 -48.45 -36.57
C ASN A 194 74.83 -49.10 -37.96
N THR A 195 73.68 -49.08 -38.65
CA THR A 195 73.55 -49.60 -40.02
C THR A 195 74.47 -48.87 -41.00
N ILE A 196 74.57 -47.54 -40.90
CA ILE A 196 75.49 -46.75 -41.72
C ILE A 196 76.95 -47.19 -41.49
N ASN A 197 77.35 -47.42 -40.24
CA ASN A 197 78.71 -47.87 -39.92
C ASN A 197 79.02 -49.26 -40.48
N GLN A 198 78.06 -50.19 -40.42
CA GLN A 198 78.19 -51.53 -41.02
C GLN A 198 78.33 -51.45 -42.55
N LEU A 199 77.48 -50.67 -43.21
CA LEU A 199 77.57 -50.44 -44.67
C LEU A 199 78.93 -49.84 -45.07
N LYS A 200 79.44 -48.89 -44.27
CA LYS A 200 80.76 -48.29 -44.47
C LYS A 200 81.91 -49.30 -44.28
N SER A 201 81.73 -50.32 -43.46
CA SER A 201 82.75 -51.36 -43.22
C SER A 201 82.74 -52.42 -44.33
N ASN A 202 81.54 -52.84 -44.78
CA ASN A 202 81.37 -53.82 -45.87
C ASN A 202 81.76 -53.23 -47.25
N SER A 203 81.70 -51.90 -47.40
CA SER A 203 82.21 -51.13 -48.54
C SER A 203 83.65 -51.42 -48.94
N ASN A 204 84.49 -51.90 -48.01
CA ASN A 204 85.94 -52.00 -48.24
C ASN A 204 86.38 -53.37 -48.79
N ALA A 205 85.46 -54.33 -48.97
CA ALA A 205 85.82 -55.73 -49.22
C ALA A 205 85.45 -56.29 -50.61
N THR A 206 84.57 -55.66 -51.43
CA THR A 206 84.22 -56.26 -52.75
C THR A 206 83.54 -55.28 -53.74
N SER A 207 84.10 -55.13 -54.95
CA SER A 207 83.47 -54.56 -56.18
C SER A 207 83.35 -53.03 -56.33
N THR A 208 84.45 -52.41 -56.74
CA THR A 208 84.71 -50.95 -56.82
C THR A 208 83.81 -50.15 -57.80
N ALA A 209 83.17 -50.77 -58.78
CA ALA A 209 82.42 -50.07 -59.84
C ALA A 209 80.92 -49.87 -59.53
N THR A 210 80.24 -50.87 -58.98
CA THR A 210 78.86 -50.73 -58.46
C THR A 210 78.83 -49.94 -57.16
N PHE A 211 79.89 -50.04 -56.35
CA PHE A 211 80.02 -49.28 -55.11
C PHE A 211 80.16 -47.77 -55.36
N GLN A 212 80.89 -47.35 -56.41
CA GLN A 212 80.97 -45.94 -56.78
C GLN A 212 79.62 -45.35 -57.22
N LYS A 213 78.81 -46.10 -57.99
CA LYS A 213 77.48 -45.64 -58.43
C LYS A 213 76.49 -45.54 -57.26
N THR A 214 76.56 -46.48 -56.32
CA THR A 214 75.73 -46.47 -55.10
C THR A 214 76.24 -45.43 -54.10
N ILE A 215 77.56 -45.20 -53.96
CA ILE A 215 78.12 -44.09 -53.19
C ILE A 215 77.66 -42.77 -53.76
N GLN A 216 77.67 -42.59 -55.08
CA GLN A 216 77.25 -41.33 -55.69
C GLN A 216 75.74 -41.08 -55.47
N ASN A 217 74.91 -42.12 -55.59
CA ASN A 217 73.49 -42.02 -55.26
C ASN A 217 73.25 -41.74 -53.77
N LEU A 218 73.94 -42.46 -52.87
CA LEU A 218 73.87 -42.21 -51.43
C LEU A 218 74.39 -40.82 -51.06
N LYS A 219 75.40 -40.30 -51.75
CA LYS A 219 75.92 -38.95 -51.55
C LYS A 219 74.89 -37.90 -51.96
N ASN A 220 74.17 -38.13 -53.06
CA ASN A 220 73.06 -37.29 -53.48
C ASN A 220 71.89 -37.36 -52.48
N THR A 221 71.53 -38.55 -51.99
CA THR A 221 70.48 -38.72 -50.98
C THR A 221 70.88 -38.13 -49.63
N VAL A 222 72.14 -38.27 -49.21
CA VAL A 222 72.67 -37.67 -47.97
C VAL A 222 72.69 -36.15 -48.08
N ASN A 223 73.03 -35.59 -49.24
CA ASN A 223 72.93 -34.15 -49.46
C ASN A 223 71.48 -33.67 -49.41
N SER A 224 70.56 -34.38 -50.05
CA SER A 224 69.12 -34.08 -49.97
C SER A 224 68.59 -34.20 -48.53
N HIS A 225 69.00 -35.22 -47.77
CA HIS A 225 68.65 -35.34 -46.35
C HIS A 225 69.32 -34.27 -45.49
N LYS A 226 70.54 -33.84 -45.82
CA LYS A 226 71.22 -32.73 -45.13
C LYS A 226 70.48 -31.42 -45.38
N GLU A 227 69.99 -31.19 -46.59
CA GLU A 227 69.11 -30.08 -46.94
C GLU A 227 67.78 -30.17 -46.20
N ALA A 228 67.14 -31.34 -46.16
CA ALA A 228 65.90 -31.57 -45.41
C ALA A 228 66.10 -31.38 -43.89
N ILE A 229 67.23 -31.82 -43.33
CA ILE A 229 67.59 -31.59 -41.92
C ILE A 229 67.84 -30.11 -41.67
N ASN A 230 68.47 -29.39 -42.61
CA ASN A 230 68.65 -27.95 -42.50
C ASN A 230 67.31 -27.22 -42.56
N GLU A 231 66.40 -27.61 -43.45
CA GLU A 231 65.03 -27.09 -43.48
C GLU A 231 64.27 -27.42 -42.19
N LEU A 232 64.39 -28.65 -41.68
CA LEU A 232 63.74 -29.08 -40.45
C LEU A 232 64.29 -28.32 -39.24
N ASN A 233 65.61 -28.17 -39.14
CA ASN A 233 66.27 -27.37 -38.12
C ASN A 233 65.83 -25.90 -38.20
N GLN A 234 65.66 -25.38 -39.41
CA GLN A 234 65.17 -24.02 -39.59
C GLN A 234 63.69 -23.89 -39.22
N LYS A 235 62.86 -24.90 -39.52
CA LYS A 235 61.46 -24.97 -39.03
C LYS A 235 61.40 -25.07 -37.51
N VAL A 236 62.22 -25.90 -36.88
CA VAL A 236 62.32 -26.03 -35.42
C VAL A 236 62.80 -24.73 -34.80
N LYS A 237 63.79 -24.06 -35.39
CA LYS A 237 64.27 -22.75 -34.96
C LYS A 237 63.17 -21.69 -35.06
N ASN A 238 62.44 -21.67 -36.17
CA ASN A 238 61.31 -20.76 -36.36
C ASN A 238 60.18 -21.04 -35.36
N GLN A 239 59.86 -22.31 -35.10
CA GLN A 239 58.87 -22.69 -34.09
C GLN A 239 59.32 -22.35 -32.67
N SER A 240 60.59 -22.57 -32.33
CA SER A 240 61.19 -22.17 -31.05
C SER A 240 61.13 -20.66 -30.85
N ASN A 241 61.40 -19.87 -31.89
CA ASN A 241 61.26 -18.42 -31.87
C ASN A 241 59.78 -18.01 -31.66
N THR A 242 58.84 -18.66 -32.35
CA THR A 242 57.39 -18.42 -32.18
C THR A 242 56.93 -18.77 -30.76
N LEU A 243 57.38 -19.90 -30.20
CA LEU A 243 57.11 -20.30 -28.82
C LEU A 243 57.70 -19.30 -27.82
N THR A 244 58.92 -18.82 -28.06
CA THR A 244 59.56 -17.78 -27.23
C THR A 244 58.77 -16.48 -27.27
N GLN A 245 58.27 -16.08 -28.45
CA GLN A 245 57.36 -14.93 -28.58
C GLN A 245 56.03 -15.16 -27.85
N GLN A 246 55.45 -16.36 -27.93
CA GLN A 246 54.21 -16.70 -27.21
C GLN A 246 54.41 -16.72 -25.70
N ILE A 247 55.52 -17.28 -25.19
CA ILE A 247 55.88 -17.24 -23.77
C ILE A 247 56.06 -15.80 -23.32
N SER A 248 56.70 -14.95 -24.13
CA SER A 248 56.85 -13.51 -23.85
C SER A 248 55.49 -12.82 -23.77
N LYS A 249 54.57 -13.13 -24.68
CA LYS A 249 53.17 -12.63 -24.64
C LYS A 249 52.41 -13.13 -23.41
N ILE A 250 52.53 -14.40 -23.05
CA ILE A 250 51.90 -14.97 -21.84
C ILE A 250 52.45 -14.31 -20.58
N THR A 251 53.76 -14.06 -20.54
CA THR A 251 54.41 -13.37 -19.42
C THR A 251 53.92 -11.93 -19.32
N ALA A 252 53.78 -11.23 -20.46
CA ALA A 252 53.18 -9.90 -20.51
C ALA A 252 51.71 -9.91 -20.04
N TYR A 253 50.89 -10.86 -20.50
CA TYR A 253 49.50 -11.02 -20.03
C TYR A 253 49.40 -11.34 -18.54
N LYS A 254 50.38 -12.08 -18.01
CA LYS A 254 50.45 -12.39 -16.57
C LYS A 254 50.73 -11.13 -15.75
N GLU A 255 51.62 -10.25 -16.23
CA GLU A 255 51.86 -8.96 -15.59
C GLU A 255 50.69 -7.98 -15.77
N GLU A 256 50.07 -7.91 -16.96
CA GLU A 256 48.81 -7.17 -17.17
C GLU A 256 47.71 -7.67 -16.23
N SER A 257 47.57 -8.98 -16.04
CA SER A 257 46.59 -9.54 -15.11
C SER A 257 46.86 -9.10 -13.66
N LYS A 258 48.13 -9.00 -13.24
CA LYS A 258 48.47 -8.44 -11.92
C LYS A 258 48.14 -6.95 -11.82
N ILE A 259 48.37 -6.18 -12.89
CA ILE A 259 48.03 -4.75 -12.96
C ILE A 259 46.50 -4.59 -12.88
N ILE A 260 45.74 -5.30 -13.71
CA ILE A 260 44.27 -5.32 -13.71
C ILE A 260 43.74 -5.74 -12.32
N LYS A 261 44.39 -6.68 -11.64
CA LYS A 261 43.99 -7.09 -10.29
C LYS A 261 44.20 -5.96 -9.27
N LYS A 262 45.31 -5.20 -9.37
CA LYS A 262 45.54 -4.00 -8.55
C LYS A 262 44.59 -2.87 -8.90
N GLU A 263 44.29 -2.67 -10.18
CA GLU A 263 43.32 -1.67 -10.65
C GLU A 263 41.90 -2.01 -10.18
N ARG A 264 41.47 -3.28 -10.25
CA ARG A 264 40.20 -3.74 -9.69
C ARG A 264 40.13 -3.54 -8.18
N GLU A 265 41.23 -3.74 -7.45
CA GLU A 265 41.27 -3.46 -6.00
C GLU A 265 41.14 -1.96 -5.72
N GLN A 266 41.75 -1.11 -6.55
CA GLN A 266 41.57 0.35 -6.48
C GLN A 266 40.16 0.77 -6.89
N GLU A 267 39.58 0.20 -7.94
CA GLU A 267 38.21 0.43 -8.37
C GLU A 267 37.21 -0.03 -7.33
N LYS A 268 37.45 -1.18 -6.67
CA LYS A 268 36.63 -1.64 -5.54
C LYS A 268 36.65 -0.63 -4.40
N LYS A 269 37.82 -0.06 -4.06
CA LYS A 269 37.93 1.03 -3.08
C LYS A 269 37.25 2.33 -3.54
N LYS A 270 37.29 2.64 -4.84
CA LYS A 270 36.53 3.76 -5.43
C LYS A 270 35.03 3.49 -5.38
N LEU A 271 34.61 2.26 -5.60
CA LEU A 271 33.22 1.80 -5.56
C LEU A 271 32.69 1.85 -4.12
N GLU A 272 33.45 1.41 -3.11
CA GLU A 272 33.08 1.57 -1.70
C GLU A 272 32.92 3.04 -1.30
N LYS A 273 33.78 3.93 -1.83
CA LYS A 273 33.60 5.38 -1.67
C LYS A 273 32.35 5.88 -2.41
N ALA A 274 32.11 5.40 -3.63
CA ALA A 274 30.93 5.75 -4.43
C ALA A 274 29.64 5.26 -3.78
N ASP A 275 29.60 4.07 -3.20
CA ASP A 275 28.47 3.53 -2.44
C ASP A 275 28.21 4.35 -1.18
N LYS A 276 29.27 4.81 -0.51
CA LYS A 276 29.12 5.76 0.60
C LYS A 276 28.51 7.09 0.15
N TYR A 277 28.94 7.61 -1.00
CA TYR A 277 28.31 8.77 -1.65
C TYR A 277 26.87 8.49 -2.11
N LEU A 278 26.57 7.27 -2.57
CA LEU A 278 25.26 6.85 -3.06
C LEU A 278 24.27 6.65 -1.91
N ILE A 279 24.75 6.23 -0.74
CA ILE A 279 24.00 6.23 0.52
C ILE A 279 23.67 7.67 0.94
N ASP A 280 24.63 8.60 0.87
CA ASP A 280 24.37 10.02 1.13
C ASP A 280 23.40 10.63 0.11
N LEU A 281 23.55 10.32 -1.18
CA LEU A 281 22.63 10.74 -2.24
C LEU A 281 21.26 10.09 -2.10
N LYS A 282 21.15 8.84 -1.62
CA LYS A 282 19.86 8.24 -1.25
C LYS A 282 19.24 8.97 -0.07
N GLY A 283 20.04 9.38 0.92
CA GLY A 283 19.58 10.25 2.01
C GLY A 283 19.06 11.60 1.50
N GLN A 284 19.74 12.20 0.52
CA GLN A 284 19.27 13.42 -0.15
C GLN A 284 18.04 13.16 -1.03
N SER A 285 17.97 12.02 -1.72
CA SER A 285 16.82 11.59 -2.52
C SER A 285 15.60 11.42 -1.63
N SER A 286 15.73 10.83 -0.44
CA SER A 286 14.65 10.76 0.54
C SER A 286 14.21 12.15 1.02
N LYS A 287 15.13 13.11 1.18
CA LYS A 287 14.77 14.52 1.44
C LYS A 287 14.04 15.16 0.25
N ILE A 288 14.45 14.88 -0.98
CA ILE A 288 13.80 15.35 -2.20
C ILE A 288 12.41 14.70 -2.37
N GLU A 289 12.25 13.43 -2.02
CA GLU A 289 10.97 12.71 -2.04
C GLU A 289 9.97 13.35 -1.07
N LEU A 290 10.47 13.77 0.11
CA LEU A 290 9.71 14.51 1.12
C LEU A 290 9.35 15.92 0.61
N LEU A 291 10.29 16.61 -0.04
CA LEU A 291 10.01 17.89 -0.71
C LEU A 291 9.02 17.74 -1.88
N LYS A 292 9.08 16.63 -2.63
CA LYS A 292 8.13 16.31 -3.70
C LYS A 292 6.74 15.96 -3.15
N SER A 293 6.64 15.35 -1.97
CA SER A 293 5.34 15.17 -1.32
C SER A 293 4.77 16.52 -0.89
N CYS A 294 5.58 17.38 -0.25
CA CYS A 294 5.17 18.75 0.07
C CYS A 294 4.75 19.55 -1.19
N LEU A 295 5.53 19.47 -2.27
CA LEU A 295 5.18 20.14 -3.54
C LEU A 295 3.96 19.53 -4.21
N ARG A 296 3.71 18.22 -4.08
CA ARG A 296 2.47 17.60 -4.56
C ARG A 296 1.28 18.06 -3.75
N ASP A 297 1.41 18.18 -2.43
CA ASP A 297 0.36 18.70 -1.58
C ASP A 297 0.05 20.17 -1.92
N ASP A 298 1.08 20.98 -2.16
CA ASP A 298 0.94 22.36 -2.63
C ASP A 298 0.35 22.44 -4.05
N PHE A 299 0.78 21.57 -4.96
CA PHE A 299 0.24 21.51 -6.33
C PHE A 299 -1.23 21.06 -6.32
N ASN A 300 -1.60 20.10 -5.48
CA ASN A 300 -2.97 19.67 -5.31
C ASN A 300 -3.82 20.80 -4.72
N LYS A 301 -3.27 21.57 -3.76
CA LYS A 301 -3.89 22.80 -3.28
C LYS A 301 -4.10 23.81 -4.40
N ILE A 302 -3.11 24.01 -5.27
CA ILE A 302 -3.19 24.91 -6.41
C ILE A 302 -4.20 24.41 -7.45
N GLN A 303 -4.27 23.11 -7.72
CA GLN A 303 -5.25 22.53 -8.63
C GLN A 303 -6.66 22.65 -8.08
N GLU A 304 -6.84 22.46 -6.77
CA GLU A 304 -8.13 22.68 -6.12
C GLU A 304 -8.53 24.16 -6.19
N LEU A 305 -7.60 25.08 -5.93
CA LEU A 305 -7.81 26.51 -6.13
C LEU A 305 -8.13 26.85 -7.60
N LYS A 306 -7.48 26.20 -8.56
CA LYS A 306 -7.73 26.38 -9.99
C LYS A 306 -9.07 25.80 -10.42
N ARG A 307 -9.50 24.68 -9.82
CA ARG A 307 -10.82 24.08 -10.00
C ARG A 307 -11.90 24.99 -9.44
N LEU A 308 -11.71 25.51 -8.23
CA LEU A 308 -12.58 26.52 -7.62
C LEU A 308 -12.67 27.77 -8.49
N LEU A 309 -11.53 28.30 -8.96
CA LEU A 309 -11.49 29.44 -9.88
C LEU A 309 -12.19 29.15 -11.21
N SER A 310 -12.07 27.93 -11.74
CA SER A 310 -12.76 27.51 -12.98
C SER A 310 -14.26 27.38 -12.77
N ILE A 311 -14.71 26.91 -11.61
CA ILE A 311 -16.12 26.90 -11.20
C ILE A 311 -16.63 28.34 -11.07
N GLU A 312 -15.82 29.24 -10.54
CA GLU A 312 -16.20 30.65 -10.40
C GLU A 312 -16.24 31.35 -11.76
N LYS A 313 -15.29 31.06 -12.67
CA LYS A 313 -15.33 31.52 -14.06
C LYS A 313 -16.47 30.90 -14.86
N SER A 314 -16.84 29.64 -14.61
CA SER A 314 -17.98 29.02 -15.27
C SER A 314 -19.28 29.61 -14.75
N LYS A 315 -19.41 29.91 -13.45
CA LYS A 315 -20.54 30.66 -12.88
C LYS A 315 -20.62 32.08 -13.43
N ALA A 316 -19.48 32.75 -13.61
CA ALA A 316 -19.42 34.08 -14.23
C ALA A 316 -19.80 34.03 -15.72
N LYS A 317 -19.36 32.99 -16.46
CA LYS A 317 -19.77 32.75 -17.85
C LYS A 317 -21.22 32.32 -17.97
N GLU A 318 -21.76 31.54 -17.04
CA GLU A 318 -23.19 31.23 -16.97
C GLU A 318 -24.00 32.49 -16.72
N ALA A 319 -23.56 33.36 -15.81
CA ALA A 319 -24.18 34.66 -15.61
C ALA A 319 -24.11 35.55 -16.86
N GLN A 320 -23.02 35.48 -17.63
CA GLN A 320 -22.82 36.23 -18.87
C GLN A 320 -23.60 35.63 -20.06
N VAL A 321 -23.72 34.31 -20.14
CA VAL A 321 -24.53 33.60 -21.15
C VAL A 321 -26.00 33.78 -20.83
N ILE A 322 -26.46 33.69 -19.58
CA ILE A 322 -27.85 34.02 -19.21
C ILE A 322 -28.17 35.47 -19.58
N ALA A 323 -27.23 36.41 -19.40
CA ALA A 323 -27.41 37.79 -19.84
C ALA A 323 -27.45 37.94 -21.38
N ALA A 324 -26.63 37.19 -22.12
CA ALA A 324 -26.60 37.22 -23.59
C ALA A 324 -27.77 36.48 -24.24
N THR A 325 -28.17 35.32 -23.73
CA THR A 325 -29.30 34.53 -24.21
C THR A 325 -30.63 35.23 -23.93
N ASN A 326 -30.74 35.97 -22.82
CA ASN A 326 -31.89 36.86 -22.61
C ASN A 326 -31.91 38.04 -23.61
N TYR A 327 -30.77 38.46 -24.14
CA TYR A 327 -30.68 39.51 -25.17
C TYR A 327 -31.00 38.97 -26.58
N GLU A 328 -30.55 37.74 -26.91
CA GLU A 328 -30.85 37.06 -28.18
C GLU A 328 -32.28 36.51 -28.28
N LEU A 329 -32.89 36.06 -27.17
CA LEU A 329 -34.31 35.68 -27.14
C LEU A 329 -35.23 36.88 -27.43
N LEU A 330 -34.85 38.08 -26.98
CA LEU A 330 -35.56 39.32 -27.31
C LEU A 330 -35.42 39.72 -28.78
N GLN A 331 -34.29 39.44 -29.43
CA GLN A 331 -34.13 39.68 -30.87
C GLN A 331 -34.84 38.63 -31.74
N ASN A 332 -34.81 37.36 -31.36
CA ASN A 332 -35.42 36.28 -32.14
C ASN A 332 -36.95 36.24 -32.01
N GLN A 333 -37.53 36.79 -30.94
CA GLN A 333 -38.98 37.05 -30.89
C GLN A 333 -39.42 38.13 -31.90
N GLY A 334 -38.54 39.05 -32.31
CA GLY A 334 -38.82 40.01 -33.38
C GLY A 334 -38.84 39.36 -34.77
N LEU A 335 -37.90 38.45 -35.06
CA LEU A 335 -37.75 37.80 -36.37
C LEU A 335 -38.80 36.69 -36.64
N ILE A 336 -39.32 36.04 -35.60
CA ILE A 336 -40.39 35.03 -35.73
C ILE A 336 -41.74 35.67 -36.09
N LEU A 337 -41.96 36.94 -35.71
CA LEU A 337 -43.16 37.69 -36.09
C LEU A 337 -43.15 38.04 -37.59
N ASP A 338 -41.99 38.39 -38.16
CA ASP A 338 -41.86 38.73 -39.58
C ASP A 338 -41.99 37.48 -40.50
N LEU A 339 -41.39 36.35 -40.11
CA LEU A 339 -41.47 35.09 -40.89
C LEU A 339 -42.85 34.42 -40.85
N SER A 340 -43.61 34.63 -39.77
CA SER A 340 -45.02 34.20 -39.66
C SER A 340 -45.92 34.89 -40.69
N GLN A 341 -45.53 36.08 -41.16
CA GLN A 341 -46.34 36.90 -42.07
C GLN A 341 -46.08 36.55 -43.54
N ASP A 342 -44.88 36.07 -43.88
CA ASP A 342 -44.51 35.62 -45.22
C ASP A 342 -45.01 34.20 -45.55
N LEU A 343 -45.08 33.30 -44.57
CA LEU A 343 -45.52 31.90 -44.79
C LEU A 343 -47.01 31.78 -45.12
N SER A 344 -47.85 32.69 -44.62
CA SER A 344 -49.28 32.75 -44.96
C SER A 344 -49.56 33.15 -46.41
N LYS A 345 -48.60 33.81 -47.08
CA LYS A 345 -48.75 34.27 -48.47
C LYS A 345 -48.41 33.17 -49.50
N ALA A 346 -47.50 32.26 -49.16
CA ALA A 346 -47.05 31.18 -50.06
C ALA A 346 -47.98 29.94 -50.06
N LEU A 347 -48.81 29.77 -49.03
CA LEU A 347 -49.72 28.62 -48.91
C LEU A 347 -50.99 28.76 -49.80
N GLU A 348 -51.38 29.97 -50.19
CA GLU A 348 -52.51 30.21 -51.11
C GLU A 348 -52.15 29.97 -52.59
N GLU A 349 -50.89 30.15 -53.00
CA GLU A 349 -50.47 30.02 -54.41
C GLU A 349 -50.37 28.55 -54.88
N ASN A 350 -50.16 27.59 -53.97
CA ASN A 350 -49.92 26.18 -54.32
C ASN A 350 -51.19 25.30 -54.44
N GLN A 351 -52.37 25.85 -54.17
CA GLN A 351 -53.65 25.15 -54.40
C GLN A 351 -54.23 25.34 -55.81
N ALA A 352 -53.59 26.14 -56.69
CA ALA A 352 -54.12 26.46 -58.01
C ALA A 352 -53.63 25.59 -59.19
N LEU A 353 -52.69 24.64 -59.01
CA LEU A 353 -52.04 23.93 -60.15
C LEU A 353 -52.13 22.39 -60.12
N LYS A 354 -53.09 21.81 -59.39
CA LYS A 354 -53.29 20.35 -59.25
C LYS A 354 -54.50 19.79 -60.01
N SER A 355 -54.92 20.40 -61.12
CA SER A 355 -56.12 19.97 -61.88
C SER A 355 -55.97 19.96 -63.41
N LEU A 356 -54.78 19.67 -63.95
CA LEU A 356 -54.60 19.52 -65.40
C LEU A 356 -53.67 18.36 -65.74
N PHE A 357 -54.23 17.41 -66.51
CA PHE A 357 -53.59 16.34 -67.30
C PHE A 357 -53.44 14.93 -66.69
N ASP A 358 -54.59 14.28 -66.50
CA ASP A 358 -54.81 12.92 -66.98
C ASP A 358 -55.13 12.99 -68.50
N GLN A 359 -54.43 12.22 -69.34
CA GLN A 359 -54.97 11.44 -70.46
C GLN A 359 -53.85 10.76 -71.29
N ASN A 360 -53.67 9.48 -70.98
CA ASN A 360 -53.61 8.32 -71.86
C ASN A 360 -52.88 8.34 -73.22
N ASP A 361 -52.03 7.29 -73.32
CA ASP A 361 -51.86 6.35 -74.43
C ASP A 361 -51.06 6.79 -75.68
N SER A 362 -49.81 6.29 -75.74
CA SER A 362 -49.31 5.25 -76.69
C SER A 362 -49.75 5.33 -78.18
N PRO A 363 -49.00 4.80 -79.18
CA PRO A 363 -47.56 4.47 -79.32
C PRO A 363 -46.99 5.02 -80.65
N LYS A 364 -45.81 5.65 -80.69
CA LYS A 364 -45.13 5.94 -81.98
C LYS A 364 -43.62 5.76 -81.96
N ASN A 365 -43.21 5.21 -83.09
CA ASN A 365 -41.96 4.58 -83.47
C ASN A 365 -40.96 5.61 -84.05
N SER A 366 -39.68 5.25 -83.98
CA SER A 366 -38.65 5.52 -85.00
C SER A 366 -38.26 6.96 -85.40
N SER A 367 -37.97 7.87 -84.44
CA SER A 367 -37.08 9.03 -84.73
C SER A 367 -36.35 9.69 -83.53
N LEU A 368 -36.50 9.23 -82.28
CA LEU A 368 -35.95 9.95 -81.11
C LEU A 368 -34.75 9.30 -80.38
N LYS A 369 -34.30 8.08 -80.73
CA LYS A 369 -33.08 7.48 -80.12
C LYS A 369 -31.78 7.77 -80.90
N SER A 370 -31.88 8.29 -82.12
CA SER A 370 -30.79 8.83 -82.96
C SER A 370 -30.27 10.21 -82.46
N LEU A 371 -31.03 10.88 -81.59
CA LEU A 371 -30.62 12.14 -80.95
C LEU A 371 -29.82 11.94 -79.66
N ILE A 372 -30.04 10.81 -78.97
CA ILE A 372 -29.36 10.46 -77.70
C ILE A 372 -27.94 9.92 -77.95
N THR A 373 -27.65 9.38 -79.14
CA THR A 373 -26.28 9.02 -79.56
C THR A 373 -25.47 10.22 -80.11
N LYS A 374 -26.11 11.37 -80.40
CA LYS A 374 -25.44 12.61 -80.86
C LYS A 374 -25.03 13.57 -79.74
N LEU A 375 -25.56 13.40 -78.51
CA LEU A 375 -25.09 14.12 -77.31
C LEU A 375 -23.93 13.41 -76.60
N GLN A 376 -23.47 12.29 -77.15
CA GLN A 376 -22.24 11.61 -76.77
C GLN A 376 -21.01 12.03 -77.60
N LEU A 377 -21.09 13.09 -78.43
CA LEU A 377 -19.98 13.51 -79.30
C LEU A 377 -19.65 15.02 -79.31
N LYS A 378 -20.11 15.80 -78.33
CA LYS A 378 -19.69 17.22 -78.18
C LYS A 378 -19.57 17.77 -76.75
N ILE A 379 -19.69 16.93 -75.71
CA ILE A 379 -19.21 17.22 -74.33
C ILE A 379 -18.19 16.13 -73.91
N SER A 380 -17.49 15.57 -74.89
CA SER A 380 -16.21 14.89 -74.71
C SER A 380 -15.13 15.84 -75.20
N ALA A 381 -13.99 15.81 -74.50
CA ALA A 381 -12.73 16.41 -74.92
C ALA A 381 -12.74 17.95 -74.98
N LEU A 382 -12.55 18.56 -73.82
CA LEU A 382 -11.26 19.16 -73.49
C LEU A 382 -11.46 19.81 -72.11
N GLU A 383 -11.05 19.14 -71.05
CA GLU A 383 -9.63 19.12 -70.65
C GLU A 383 -9.17 20.49 -70.19
N LYS A 384 -8.93 20.64 -68.89
CA LYS A 384 -7.60 20.50 -68.25
C LYS A 384 -6.80 21.81 -68.43
N LEU A 385 -6.07 22.34 -67.45
CA LEU A 385 -5.10 21.70 -66.56
C LEU A 385 -4.66 22.77 -65.53
N SER A 386 -3.92 22.34 -64.50
CA SER A 386 -3.10 23.14 -63.56
C SER A 386 -3.79 23.42 -62.21
N THR A 387 -3.31 22.99 -61.04
CA THR A 387 -2.02 22.36 -60.64
C THR A 387 -2.14 21.84 -59.19
N ASN A 388 -1.81 20.56 -58.98
CA ASN A 388 -0.90 19.98 -57.97
C ASN A 388 -0.96 20.29 -56.43
N PRO A 389 -0.38 19.37 -55.59
CA PRO A 389 -0.74 19.01 -54.19
C PRO A 389 0.29 19.60 -53.15
N PRO A 390 0.62 19.07 -51.92
CA PRO A 390 0.32 17.79 -51.24
C PRO A 390 0.10 17.76 -49.69
N SER A 391 -0.14 16.54 -49.18
CA SER A 391 0.32 15.95 -47.90
C SER A 391 -0.70 15.65 -46.76
N SER A 392 -1.04 14.35 -46.65
CA SER A 392 -1.08 13.53 -45.41
C SER A 392 -2.22 13.76 -44.37
N PRO A 393 -2.34 12.89 -43.34
CA PRO A 393 -2.95 11.54 -43.36
C PRO A 393 -4.15 11.44 -42.36
N THR A 394 -4.98 10.39 -42.30
CA THR A 394 -4.75 9.19 -41.47
C THR A 394 -6.05 8.38 -41.36
N SER A 395 -5.88 7.06 -41.15
CA SER A 395 -6.80 6.06 -40.59
C SER A 395 -7.50 5.16 -41.63
N LEU A 396 -7.06 3.92 -41.84
CA LEU A 396 -7.03 2.69 -40.99
C LEU A 396 -8.33 1.90 -41.08
N SER A 397 -8.33 0.85 -41.92
CA SER A 397 -9.19 -0.33 -41.73
C SER A 397 -8.39 -1.63 -41.98
N LEU A 398 -8.05 -2.30 -40.88
CA LEU A 398 -8.40 -3.69 -40.55
C LEU A 398 -8.58 -4.73 -41.68
N GLN A 399 -7.67 -4.80 -42.66
CA GLN A 399 -7.64 -5.92 -43.62
C GLN A 399 -6.25 -6.53 -43.93
N SER A 400 -5.19 -6.14 -43.21
CA SER A 400 -3.82 -6.67 -43.48
C SER A 400 -3.29 -7.71 -42.49
N LEU A 401 -4.04 -8.14 -41.47
CA LEU A 401 -3.53 -9.10 -40.48
C LEU A 401 -3.84 -10.58 -40.82
N GLN A 402 -4.90 -10.87 -41.58
CA GLN A 402 -5.26 -12.24 -41.93
C GLN A 402 -4.43 -12.81 -43.10
N THR A 403 -3.86 -11.96 -43.95
CA THR A 403 -2.99 -12.40 -45.07
C THR A 403 -1.54 -12.66 -44.63
N GLN A 404 -1.10 -12.13 -43.48
CA GLN A 404 0.27 -12.38 -42.97
C GLN A 404 0.39 -13.68 -42.15
N ILE A 405 -0.70 -14.13 -41.50
CA ILE A 405 -0.70 -15.38 -40.73
C ILE A 405 -0.63 -16.63 -41.64
N ALA A 406 -1.23 -16.59 -42.82
CA ALA A 406 -1.09 -17.66 -43.82
C ALA A 406 0.32 -17.74 -44.43
N LYS A 407 1.03 -16.60 -44.51
CA LYS A 407 2.42 -16.54 -45.01
C LYS A 407 3.43 -17.10 -44.01
N ILE A 408 3.23 -16.92 -42.71
CA ILE A 408 4.14 -17.43 -41.68
C ILE A 408 4.05 -18.97 -41.56
N LYS A 409 2.89 -19.56 -41.86
CA LYS A 409 2.70 -21.02 -41.83
C LYS A 409 3.49 -21.75 -42.94
N SER A 410 3.78 -21.09 -44.07
CA SER A 410 4.61 -21.65 -45.15
C SER A 410 6.12 -21.41 -44.98
N TYR A 411 6.55 -20.57 -44.03
CA TYR A 411 7.97 -20.33 -43.74
C TYR A 411 8.54 -21.23 -42.63
N LEU A 412 7.69 -22.01 -41.97
CA LEU A 412 8.09 -22.92 -40.88
C LEU A 412 8.30 -24.38 -41.32
N GLU A 413 8.01 -24.69 -42.58
CA GLU A 413 8.46 -25.92 -43.24
C GLU A 413 9.66 -25.56 -44.11
N CYS A 414 10.86 -25.61 -43.52
CA CYS A 414 12.09 -25.53 -44.28
C CYS A 414 12.52 -26.96 -44.66
N PRO A 415 12.24 -27.45 -45.89
CA PRO A 415 12.87 -28.67 -46.36
C PRO A 415 14.34 -28.34 -46.58
N ILE A 416 15.20 -28.73 -45.63
CA ILE A 416 16.64 -28.70 -45.86
C ILE A 416 16.93 -29.79 -46.90
N TYR A 417 17.29 -29.37 -48.12
CA TYR A 417 17.66 -30.29 -49.18
C TYR A 417 19.00 -30.95 -48.83
N PHE A 418 19.12 -32.23 -49.17
CA PHE A 418 20.25 -33.10 -48.80
C PHE A 418 21.63 -32.55 -49.19
N ASP A 419 21.67 -31.73 -50.24
CA ASP A 419 22.89 -31.21 -50.84
C ASP A 419 23.42 -29.95 -50.12
N GLU A 420 22.63 -29.34 -49.22
CA GLU A 420 22.97 -28.08 -48.54
C GLU A 420 23.49 -28.25 -47.11
N ILE A 421 23.49 -29.48 -46.57
CA ILE A 421 23.91 -29.73 -45.18
C ILE A 421 25.44 -29.76 -45.09
N GLN A 422 26.03 -28.71 -44.53
CA GLN A 422 27.44 -28.67 -44.13
C GLN A 422 27.62 -29.30 -42.74
N SER A 423 28.66 -30.11 -42.58
CA SER A 423 28.92 -30.94 -41.39
C SER A 423 28.99 -30.11 -40.09
N PRO A 424 28.46 -30.61 -38.95
CA PRO A 424 27.89 -31.94 -38.73
C PRO A 424 26.35 -32.01 -38.70
N VAL A 425 25.77 -33.21 -38.90
CA VAL A 425 24.31 -33.45 -39.03
C VAL A 425 23.75 -34.02 -37.72
N ILE A 426 22.64 -33.47 -37.23
CA ILE A 426 21.97 -33.96 -36.02
C ILE A 426 20.84 -34.93 -36.41
N CYS A 427 20.93 -36.18 -35.97
CA CYS A 427 19.88 -37.21 -36.13
C CYS A 427 18.62 -36.90 -35.32
N PRO A 428 17.46 -37.51 -35.63
CA PRO A 428 16.26 -37.43 -34.79
C PRO A 428 16.52 -37.81 -33.34
N SER A 429 17.40 -38.80 -33.07
CA SER A 429 17.81 -39.15 -31.70
C SER A 429 18.58 -38.06 -30.93
N GLY A 430 18.94 -36.94 -31.56
CA GLY A 430 19.74 -35.87 -30.96
C GLY A 430 21.26 -36.08 -31.05
N HIS A 431 21.71 -37.21 -31.62
CA HIS A 431 23.12 -37.49 -31.83
C HIS A 431 23.65 -36.76 -33.07
N THR A 432 24.88 -36.25 -32.98
CA THR A 432 25.56 -35.59 -34.07
C THR A 432 26.43 -36.59 -34.81
N ILE A 433 26.25 -36.72 -36.12
CA ILE A 433 27.03 -37.62 -36.98
C ILE A 433 27.62 -36.85 -38.17
N ASP A 434 28.78 -37.30 -38.63
CA ASP A 434 29.41 -36.70 -39.79
C ASP A 434 28.63 -37.01 -41.09
N GLN A 435 28.82 -36.15 -42.09
CA GLN A 435 28.10 -36.22 -43.35
C GLN A 435 28.33 -37.55 -44.10
N LYS A 436 29.50 -38.18 -43.95
CA LYS A 436 29.84 -39.44 -44.63
C LYS A 436 29.06 -40.59 -44.01
N THR A 437 29.04 -40.67 -42.69
CA THR A 437 28.27 -41.64 -41.91
C THR A 437 26.77 -41.49 -42.17
N TYR A 438 26.25 -40.26 -42.29
CA TYR A 438 24.86 -40.02 -42.64
C TYR A 438 24.50 -40.45 -44.08
N LYS A 439 25.38 -40.19 -45.04
CA LYS A 439 25.22 -40.63 -46.44
C LYS A 439 25.21 -42.16 -46.56
N GLU A 440 26.02 -42.86 -45.76
CA GLU A 440 26.04 -44.33 -45.74
C GLU A 440 24.78 -44.92 -45.08
N LEU A 441 24.27 -44.30 -44.02
CA LEU A 441 23.00 -44.70 -43.39
C LEU A 441 21.84 -44.65 -44.40
N PHE A 442 21.70 -43.54 -45.13
CA PHE A 442 20.65 -43.40 -46.14
C PHE A 442 20.73 -44.42 -47.29
N LYS A 443 21.93 -44.90 -47.63
CA LYS A 443 22.13 -45.92 -48.66
C LYS A 443 21.76 -47.32 -48.18
N ASN A 444 22.04 -47.64 -46.92
CA ASN A 444 22.05 -49.03 -46.45
C ASN A 444 20.89 -49.37 -45.50
N LYS A 445 20.43 -48.44 -44.66
CA LYS A 445 19.37 -48.68 -43.66
C LYS A 445 18.60 -47.39 -43.36
N MET A 446 17.31 -47.35 -43.72
CA MET A 446 16.40 -46.21 -43.48
C MET A 446 15.94 -46.11 -42.01
N SER A 447 16.84 -46.30 -41.05
CA SER A 447 16.54 -46.18 -39.63
C SER A 447 17.68 -45.48 -38.89
N ASP A 448 17.34 -44.62 -37.93
CA ASP A 448 18.31 -43.97 -37.05
C ASP A 448 19.10 -45.05 -36.28
N PRO A 449 20.44 -45.06 -36.34
CA PRO A 449 21.24 -46.11 -35.70
C PRO A 449 21.17 -46.10 -34.18
N PHE A 450 20.72 -45.00 -33.55
CA PHE A 450 20.65 -44.86 -32.10
C PHE A 450 19.25 -45.09 -31.54
N SER A 451 18.19 -44.67 -32.26
CA SER A 451 16.79 -44.85 -31.80
C SER A 451 16.03 -45.98 -32.51
N GLY A 452 16.50 -46.44 -33.67
CA GLY A 452 15.81 -47.43 -34.51
C GLY A 452 14.62 -46.89 -35.31
N GLU A 453 14.25 -45.61 -35.13
CA GLU A 453 13.12 -44.99 -35.83
C GLU A 453 13.38 -44.86 -37.34
N LYS A 454 12.36 -45.12 -38.17
CA LYS A 454 12.49 -45.01 -39.63
C LYS A 454 12.71 -43.57 -40.06
N LEU A 455 13.78 -43.33 -40.81
CA LEU A 455 14.11 -42.01 -41.37
C LEU A 455 13.25 -41.75 -42.62
N ASN A 456 12.56 -40.60 -42.66
CA ASN A 456 11.76 -40.19 -43.81
C ASN A 456 12.68 -39.68 -44.94
N LYS A 457 12.47 -40.15 -46.17
CA LYS A 457 13.32 -39.88 -47.35
C LYS A 457 13.44 -38.40 -47.74
N LYS A 458 12.54 -37.54 -47.28
CA LYS A 458 12.40 -36.18 -47.81
C LYS A 458 12.50 -35.06 -46.78
N VAL A 459 12.44 -35.36 -45.47
CA VAL A 459 12.31 -34.32 -44.44
C VAL A 459 13.06 -34.76 -43.18
N ILE A 460 14.09 -34.01 -42.79
CA ILE A 460 14.68 -34.09 -41.46
C ILE A 460 13.83 -33.20 -40.54
N VAL A 461 13.15 -33.80 -39.57
CA VAL A 461 12.34 -33.05 -38.61
C VAL A 461 13.28 -32.25 -37.71
N ASN A 462 13.24 -30.93 -37.80
CA ASN A 462 14.04 -30.05 -36.94
C ASN A 462 13.47 -30.10 -35.52
N ARG A 463 14.03 -30.94 -34.65
CA ARG A 463 13.57 -31.11 -33.26
C ARG A 463 13.70 -29.84 -32.41
N PHE A 464 14.58 -28.89 -32.76
CA PHE A 464 14.59 -27.58 -32.10
C PHE A 464 13.26 -26.86 -32.32
N MET A 465 12.74 -26.90 -33.56
CA MET A 465 11.44 -26.31 -33.89
C MET A 465 10.27 -27.08 -33.27
N VAL A 466 10.40 -28.40 -33.11
CA VAL A 466 9.41 -29.21 -32.37
C VAL A 466 9.41 -28.83 -30.89
N ALA A 467 10.57 -28.70 -30.26
CA ALA A 467 10.70 -28.27 -28.86
C ALA A 467 10.17 -26.84 -28.64
N VAL A 468 10.48 -25.90 -29.56
CA VAL A 468 9.92 -24.54 -29.51
C VAL A 468 8.40 -24.57 -29.66
N LYS A 469 7.85 -25.42 -30.53
CA LYS A 469 6.41 -25.61 -30.68
C LYS A 469 5.76 -26.17 -29.41
N GLU A 470 6.39 -27.13 -28.75
CA GLU A 470 5.92 -27.70 -27.48
C GLU A 470 5.95 -26.67 -26.35
N ILE A 471 7.01 -25.86 -26.26
CA ILE A 471 7.12 -24.76 -25.29
C ILE A 471 6.00 -23.73 -25.50
N LEU A 472 5.79 -23.28 -26.74
CA LEU A 472 4.73 -22.32 -27.07
C LEU A 472 3.32 -22.89 -26.82
N GLN A 473 3.13 -24.19 -26.95
CA GLN A 473 1.87 -24.85 -26.61
C GLN A 473 1.67 -24.95 -25.09
N SER A 474 2.75 -25.17 -24.33
CA SER A 474 2.69 -25.19 -22.86
C SER A 474 2.45 -23.81 -22.25
N GLU A 475 3.04 -22.74 -22.80
CA GLU A 475 2.81 -21.36 -22.36
C GLU A 475 1.36 -20.91 -22.65
N ASN A 476 0.81 -21.28 -23.80
CA ASN A 476 -0.61 -21.00 -24.10
C ASN A 476 -1.57 -21.79 -23.21
N ALA A 477 -1.18 -22.97 -22.71
CA ALA A 477 -2.00 -23.74 -21.77
C ALA A 477 -1.99 -23.13 -20.37
N GLN A 478 -0.84 -22.63 -19.88
CA GLN A 478 -0.72 -21.95 -18.59
C GLN A 478 -1.48 -20.62 -18.55
N ASN A 479 -1.43 -19.83 -19.63
CA ASN A 479 -2.17 -18.57 -19.71
C ASN A 479 -3.70 -18.78 -19.67
N HIS A 480 -4.21 -19.95 -20.07
CA HIS A 480 -5.64 -20.29 -19.97
C HIS A 480 -6.05 -20.86 -18.60
N GLU A 481 -5.10 -21.27 -17.75
CA GLU A 481 -5.38 -21.67 -16.36
C GLU A 481 -5.37 -20.46 -15.41
N GLU A 482 -4.50 -19.46 -15.62
CA GLU A 482 -4.51 -18.23 -14.81
C GLU A 482 -5.80 -17.41 -14.99
N GLU A 483 -6.40 -17.36 -16.19
CA GLU A 483 -7.71 -16.69 -16.40
C GLU A 483 -8.88 -17.41 -15.70
N LYS A 484 -8.75 -18.72 -15.42
CA LYS A 484 -9.77 -19.49 -14.67
C LYS A 484 -9.62 -19.39 -13.16
N GLU A 485 -8.44 -19.01 -12.66
CA GLU A 485 -8.20 -18.86 -11.22
C GLU A 485 -8.61 -17.47 -10.71
N ASP A 486 -8.53 -16.44 -11.54
CA ASP A 486 -9.02 -15.09 -11.21
C ASP A 486 -10.55 -14.97 -11.24
N THR A 487 -11.25 -15.80 -12.00
CA THR A 487 -12.73 -15.84 -12.00
C THR A 487 -13.32 -16.65 -10.83
N LYS A 488 -12.52 -17.44 -10.11
CA LYS A 488 -12.96 -18.17 -8.89
C LYS A 488 -12.70 -17.42 -7.58
N LYS A 489 -12.00 -16.28 -7.60
CA LYS A 489 -11.80 -15.41 -6.42
C LYS A 489 -12.78 -14.24 -6.34
N SER A 490 -13.73 -14.15 -7.27
CA SER A 490 -14.79 -13.13 -7.30
C SER A 490 -16.23 -13.67 -7.13
N GLU A 491 -16.37 -14.95 -6.77
CA GLU A 491 -17.57 -15.55 -6.17
C GLU A 491 -17.26 -15.91 -4.71
#